data_AF-A0A7D7MJB7-F1
#
_entry.id   AF-A0A7D7MJB7-F1
#
_cell.length_a   1.000
_cell.length_b   1.000
_cell.length_c   1.000
_cell.angle_alpha   90.00
_cell.angle_beta   90.00
_cell.angle_gamma   90.00
#
_symmetry.space_group_name_H-M   'P 1'
#
loop_
_entity.id
_entity.type
_entity.pdbx_description
1 polymer ?
#
loop_
_entity_poly.entity_id
_entity_poly.type
_entity_poly.pdbx_seq_one_letter_code
_entity_poly.pdbx_strand_id
1 'polypeptide(L)'
;MALQNLIKKRMLVLIGLILAAALIIALVWSSDTVETAEQAVRDGDNDLVLTPVYELNGRALFFFIRDDDQFGAATATESWFGWRLETRTESSIPSLDDPDRINNYASHEDGFVYGLFEPTDGRHVQIGEMPADQLLLGERFPVELLEATGLSKKAVWFTENAPEDRPLPLQLLDADGQELQRLDMY
;
A
#
# COMPACT_ATOMS: atom_id res chain seq x y z
N MET A 1 -6.47 60.40 10.29
CA MET A 1 -7.49 59.75 9.41
C MET A 1 -6.87 59.11 8.16
N ALA A 2 -5.97 59.79 7.43
CA ALA A 2 -5.37 59.25 6.18
C ALA A 2 -4.47 58.00 6.37
N LEU A 3 -3.61 57.96 7.40
CA LEU A 3 -2.70 56.84 7.66
C LEU A 3 -3.45 55.54 8.01
N GLN A 4 -4.52 55.64 8.82
CA GLN A 4 -5.34 54.50 9.23
C GLN A 4 -6.12 53.90 8.04
N ASN A 5 -6.59 54.74 7.12
CA ASN A 5 -7.25 54.29 5.88
C ASN A 5 -6.25 53.65 4.91
N LEU A 6 -5.00 54.14 4.86
CA LEU A 6 -3.94 53.54 4.06
C LEU A 6 -3.55 52.14 4.58
N ILE A 7 -3.41 51.99 5.90
CA ILE A 7 -3.12 50.70 6.56
C ILE A 7 -4.27 49.71 6.31
N LYS A 8 -5.53 50.13 6.49
CA LYS A 8 -6.69 49.27 6.20
C LYS A 8 -6.75 48.80 4.74
N LYS A 9 -6.49 49.70 3.77
CA LYS A 9 -6.44 49.34 2.35
C LYS A 9 -5.32 48.34 2.04
N ARG A 10 -4.11 48.56 2.58
CA ARG A 10 -2.99 47.63 2.40
C ARG A 10 -3.25 46.26 3.04
N MET A 11 -3.86 46.25 4.22
CA MET A 11 -4.26 45.02 4.91
C MET A 11 -5.33 44.24 4.13
N LEU A 12 -6.34 44.92 3.57
CA LEU A 12 -7.33 44.31 2.69
C LEU A 12 -6.71 43.70 1.43
N VAL A 13 -5.74 44.38 0.81
CA VAL A 13 -5.00 43.85 -0.35
C VAL A 13 -4.19 42.61 0.04
N LEU A 14 -3.50 42.64 1.18
CA LEU A 14 -2.75 41.49 1.69
C LEU A 14 -3.66 40.29 1.97
N ILE A 15 -4.81 40.50 2.61
CA ILE A 15 -5.80 39.43 2.85
C ILE A 15 -6.31 38.87 1.52
N GLY A 16 -6.61 39.73 0.55
CA GLY A 16 -7.03 39.29 -0.78
C GLY A 16 -5.97 38.44 -1.48
N LEU A 17 -4.69 38.81 -1.39
CA LEU A 17 -3.58 38.03 -1.94
C LEU A 17 -3.40 36.68 -1.24
N ILE A 18 -3.52 36.64 0.08
CA ILE A 18 -3.45 35.40 0.85
C ILE A 18 -4.59 34.46 0.46
N LEU A 19 -5.83 34.97 0.33
CA LEU A 19 -6.98 34.18 -0.09
C LEU A 19 -6.82 33.67 -1.53
N ALA A 20 -6.30 34.49 -2.44
CA ALA A 20 -6.04 34.05 -3.81
C ALA A 20 -4.97 32.95 -3.86
N ALA A 21 -3.88 33.08 -3.09
CA ALA A 21 -2.86 32.04 -2.98
C ALA A 21 -3.42 30.75 -2.39
N ALA A 22 -4.23 30.83 -1.33
CA ALA A 22 -4.89 29.68 -0.72
C ALA A 22 -5.84 28.98 -1.71
N LEU A 23 -6.58 29.74 -2.52
CA LEU A 23 -7.46 29.18 -3.56
C LEU A 23 -6.68 28.46 -4.66
N ILE A 24 -5.55 29.02 -5.11
CA ILE A 24 -4.70 28.36 -6.11
C ILE A 24 -4.14 27.04 -5.56
N ILE A 25 -3.69 27.02 -4.31
CA ILE A 25 -3.21 25.79 -3.65
C ILE A 25 -4.34 24.76 -3.55
N ALA A 26 -5.53 25.17 -3.13
CA ALA A 26 -6.69 24.27 -3.03
C ALA A 26 -7.08 23.67 -4.39
N LEU A 27 -7.06 24.46 -5.47
CA LEU A 27 -7.38 23.98 -6.81
C LEU A 27 -6.35 22.95 -7.32
N VAL A 28 -5.06 23.20 -7.11
CA VAL A 28 -3.99 22.26 -7.47
C VAL A 28 -4.11 20.95 -6.67
N TRP A 29 -4.49 21.02 -5.39
CA TRP A 29 -4.65 19.83 -4.57
C TRP A 29 -5.92 19.04 -4.90
N SER A 30 -6.94 19.69 -5.46
CA SER A 30 -8.20 19.05 -5.85
C SER A 30 -8.16 18.37 -7.22
N SER A 31 -7.20 18.71 -8.10
CA SER A 31 -7.22 18.22 -9.48
C SER A 31 -6.90 16.73 -9.60
N ASP A 32 -6.19 16.18 -8.61
CA ASP A 32 -5.65 14.82 -8.65
C ASP A 32 -6.36 13.90 -7.62
N THR A 33 -7.49 14.35 -7.06
CA THR A 33 -8.30 13.58 -6.10
C THR A 33 -9.58 13.05 -6.74
N VAL A 34 -10.02 11.88 -6.30
CA VAL A 34 -11.22 11.18 -6.76
C VAL A 34 -12.15 10.81 -5.60
N GLU A 35 -13.33 10.26 -5.90
CA GLU A 35 -14.38 10.05 -4.91
C GLU A 35 -14.12 8.86 -3.98
N THR A 36 -13.40 7.83 -4.45
CA THR A 36 -13.20 6.58 -3.71
C THR A 36 -11.73 6.16 -3.69
N ALA A 37 -11.33 5.44 -2.64
CA ALA A 37 -10.00 4.86 -2.53
C ALA A 37 -9.69 3.90 -3.70
N GLU A 38 -10.67 3.08 -4.11
CA GLU A 38 -10.49 2.16 -5.23
C GLU A 38 -10.23 2.90 -6.55
N GLN A 39 -10.98 3.96 -6.85
CA GLN A 39 -10.73 4.79 -8.03
C GLN A 39 -9.33 5.41 -8.00
N ALA A 40 -8.89 5.84 -6.81
CA ALA A 40 -7.57 6.45 -6.64
C ALA A 40 -6.46 5.44 -6.94
N VAL A 41 -6.63 4.19 -6.49
CA VAL A 41 -5.67 3.11 -6.76
C VAL A 41 -5.68 2.67 -8.23
N ARG A 42 -6.84 2.64 -8.87
CA ARG A 42 -6.95 2.25 -10.28
C ARG A 42 -6.22 3.22 -11.20
N ASP A 43 -6.25 4.53 -10.95
CA ASP A 43 -5.60 5.55 -11.79
C ASP A 43 -5.83 5.36 -13.31
N GLY A 44 -7.04 4.95 -13.70
CA GLY A 44 -7.39 4.66 -15.09
C GLY A 44 -6.92 3.30 -15.65
N ASP A 45 -6.21 2.50 -14.85
CA ASP A 45 -5.81 1.11 -15.13
C ASP A 45 -6.98 0.16 -14.79
N ASN A 46 -7.71 -0.21 -15.84
CA ASN A 46 -8.89 -1.09 -15.71
C ASN A 46 -8.51 -2.57 -15.64
N ASP A 47 -7.24 -2.92 -15.93
CA ASP A 47 -6.78 -4.30 -15.95
C ASP A 47 -6.36 -4.80 -14.55
N LEU A 48 -6.42 -3.91 -13.55
CA LEU A 48 -6.22 -4.25 -12.15
C LEU A 48 -7.41 -5.00 -11.57
N VAL A 49 -7.13 -6.20 -11.07
CA VAL A 49 -8.03 -6.87 -10.14
C VAL A 49 -7.58 -6.52 -8.73
N LEU A 50 -8.43 -5.83 -7.98
CA LEU A 50 -8.14 -5.30 -6.64
C LEU A 50 -8.83 -6.12 -5.56
N THR A 51 -8.18 -6.31 -4.42
CA THR A 51 -8.83 -6.68 -3.17
C THR A 51 -8.54 -5.64 -2.09
N PRO A 52 -9.57 -5.08 -1.43
CA PRO A 52 -9.35 -4.24 -0.27
C PRO A 52 -8.87 -5.10 0.92
N VAL A 53 -7.84 -4.61 1.60
CA VAL A 53 -7.40 -5.13 2.91
C VAL A 53 -8.15 -4.38 4.00
N TYR A 54 -8.09 -3.05 3.95
CA TYR A 54 -8.86 -2.16 4.81
C TYR A 54 -9.07 -0.80 4.14
N GLU A 55 -10.07 -0.08 4.65
CA GLU A 55 -10.29 1.35 4.45
C GLU A 55 -10.67 1.93 5.81
N LEU A 56 -9.73 2.61 6.47
CA LEU A 56 -9.88 3.06 7.86
C LEU A 56 -9.14 4.38 8.07
N ASN A 57 -9.78 5.32 8.78
CA ASN A 57 -9.17 6.59 9.18
C ASN A 57 -8.55 7.39 8.02
N GLY A 58 -9.20 7.39 6.86
CA GLY A 58 -8.72 8.09 5.67
C GLY A 58 -7.49 7.47 5.02
N ARG A 59 -7.20 6.20 5.31
CA ARG A 59 -6.18 5.39 4.63
C ARG A 59 -6.80 4.10 4.12
N ALA A 60 -6.33 3.62 2.98
CA ALA A 60 -6.77 2.36 2.41
C ALA A 60 -5.56 1.59 1.89
N LEU A 61 -5.59 0.26 2.07
CA LEU A 61 -4.60 -0.67 1.53
C LEU A 61 -5.32 -1.68 0.63
N PHE A 62 -4.77 -1.85 -0.57
CA PHE A 62 -5.23 -2.82 -1.54
C PHE A 62 -4.07 -3.72 -1.94
N PHE A 63 -4.34 -5.00 -2.10
CA PHE A 63 -3.51 -5.87 -2.93
C PHE A 63 -4.14 -6.00 -4.31
N PHE A 64 -3.32 -6.23 -5.31
CA PHE A 64 -3.80 -6.38 -6.68
C PHE A 64 -2.99 -7.39 -7.48
N ILE A 65 -3.64 -7.90 -8.52
CA ILE A 65 -3.01 -8.59 -9.62
C ILE A 65 -3.24 -7.73 -10.86
N ARG A 66 -2.18 -7.47 -11.61
CA ARG A 66 -2.28 -6.84 -12.93
C ARG A 66 -1.91 -7.88 -13.97
N ASP A 67 -2.74 -7.97 -15.00
CA ASP A 67 -2.63 -8.98 -16.04
C ASP A 67 -2.66 -10.40 -15.43
N ASP A 68 -1.59 -11.18 -15.62
CA ASP A 68 -1.45 -12.56 -15.16
C ASP A 68 -0.07 -12.87 -14.54
N ASP A 69 0.81 -11.89 -14.41
CA ASP A 69 2.19 -12.11 -13.95
C ASP A 69 2.71 -11.10 -12.91
N GLN A 70 1.94 -10.06 -12.56
CA GLN A 70 2.31 -9.09 -11.53
C GLN A 70 1.42 -9.18 -10.31
N PHE A 71 2.03 -9.11 -9.13
CA PHE A 71 1.33 -8.95 -7.86
C PHE A 71 1.86 -7.70 -7.14
N GLY A 72 0.94 -6.90 -6.62
CA GLY A 72 1.26 -5.61 -6.06
C GLY A 72 0.39 -5.20 -4.89
N ALA A 73 0.81 -4.11 -4.29
CA ALA A 73 0.12 -3.42 -3.22
C ALA A 73 0.04 -1.93 -3.54
N ALA A 74 -1.07 -1.32 -3.14
CA ALA A 74 -1.27 0.10 -3.29
C ALA A 74 -1.95 0.68 -2.05
N THR A 75 -1.50 1.87 -1.67
CA THR A 75 -2.13 2.65 -0.61
C THR A 75 -2.76 3.91 -1.18
N ALA A 76 -3.89 4.29 -0.61
CA ALA A 76 -4.56 5.54 -0.93
C ALA A 76 -4.87 6.29 0.36
N THR A 77 -4.82 7.61 0.29
CA THR A 77 -5.09 8.49 1.42
C THR A 77 -6.16 9.52 1.06
N GLU A 78 -7.07 9.74 2.01
CA GLU A 78 -8.17 10.69 1.93
C GLU A 78 -7.70 12.08 2.40
N SER A 79 -8.12 13.09 1.65
CA SER A 79 -7.99 14.49 2.02
C SER A 79 -9.36 15.16 1.98
N TRP A 80 -9.43 16.44 2.37
CA TRP A 80 -10.68 17.20 2.28
C TRP A 80 -11.21 17.33 0.83
N PHE A 81 -10.37 17.10 -0.18
CA PHE A 81 -10.78 17.18 -1.58
C PHE A 81 -11.17 15.81 -2.19
N GLY A 82 -10.89 14.71 -1.48
CA GLY A 82 -11.12 13.34 -1.94
C GLY A 82 -9.92 12.44 -1.72
N TRP A 83 -9.96 11.26 -2.32
CA TRP A 83 -8.93 10.22 -2.24
C TRP A 83 -7.87 10.40 -3.32
N ARG A 84 -6.63 10.07 -3.00
CA ARG A 84 -5.52 10.02 -3.97
C ARG A 84 -4.63 8.81 -3.72
N LEU A 85 -3.97 8.35 -4.77
CA LEU A 85 -2.93 7.34 -4.65
C LEU A 85 -1.78 7.91 -3.82
N GLU A 86 -1.29 7.14 -2.86
CA GLU A 86 -0.13 7.50 -2.06
C GLU A 86 1.08 6.69 -2.50
N THR A 87 0.98 5.36 -2.48
CA THR A 87 2.04 4.47 -2.94
C THR A 87 1.47 3.34 -3.79
N ARG A 88 2.24 2.88 -4.77
CA ARG A 88 1.97 1.67 -5.54
C ARG A 88 3.28 0.96 -5.77
N THR A 89 3.33 -0.32 -5.42
CA THR A 89 4.50 -1.17 -5.63
C THR A 89 4.02 -2.51 -6.13
N GLU A 90 4.71 -3.04 -7.13
CA GLU A 90 4.38 -4.31 -7.76
C GLU A 90 5.67 -5.00 -8.18
N SER A 91 5.62 -6.32 -8.22
CA SER A 91 6.72 -7.13 -8.72
C SER A 91 6.16 -8.35 -9.44
N SER A 92 7.01 -8.95 -10.26
CA SER A 92 6.65 -10.18 -10.96
C SER A 92 6.43 -11.30 -9.96
N ILE A 93 5.35 -12.05 -10.16
CA ILE A 93 4.99 -13.18 -9.32
C ILE A 93 6.13 -14.20 -9.41
N PRO A 94 6.79 -14.53 -8.29
CA PRO A 94 7.86 -15.53 -8.30
C PRO A 94 7.28 -16.93 -8.52
N SER A 95 8.11 -17.88 -8.94
CA SER A 95 7.76 -19.30 -8.76
C SER A 95 7.64 -19.59 -7.26
N LEU A 96 6.54 -20.23 -6.86
CA LEU A 96 6.21 -20.60 -5.47
C LEU A 96 6.14 -22.12 -5.33
N ASP A 97 7.02 -22.86 -6.02
CA ASP A 97 7.01 -24.33 -6.08
C ASP A 97 7.52 -24.99 -4.79
N ASP A 98 8.34 -24.27 -4.02
CA ASP A 98 8.85 -24.72 -2.72
C ASP A 98 8.04 -24.04 -1.60
N PRO A 99 7.18 -24.79 -0.89
CA PRO A 99 6.33 -24.20 0.15
C PRO A 99 7.16 -23.77 1.37
N ASP A 100 8.37 -24.31 1.56
CA ASP A 100 9.24 -24.04 2.71
C ASP A 100 10.09 -22.77 2.50
N ARG A 101 9.77 -21.96 1.49
CA ARG A 101 10.55 -20.78 1.10
C ARG A 101 9.71 -19.58 0.71
N ILE A 102 10.16 -18.42 1.16
CA ILE A 102 9.89 -17.10 0.61
C ILE A 102 10.89 -16.86 -0.52
N ASN A 103 10.38 -16.56 -1.71
CA ASN A 103 11.20 -16.39 -2.92
C ASN A 103 11.61 -14.93 -3.14
N ASN A 104 10.72 -13.99 -2.82
CA ASN A 104 10.99 -12.57 -2.89
C ASN A 104 10.13 -11.81 -1.86
N TYR A 105 10.48 -10.55 -1.69
CA TYR A 105 9.65 -9.55 -1.04
C TYR A 105 9.78 -8.25 -1.83
N ALA A 106 8.77 -7.40 -1.73
CA ALA A 106 8.81 -6.04 -2.20
C ALA A 106 8.76 -5.11 -1.00
N SER A 107 9.54 -4.03 -1.06
CA SER A 107 9.59 -3.00 -0.02
C SER A 107 9.41 -1.62 -0.65
N HIS A 108 8.82 -0.73 0.14
CA HIS A 108 8.65 0.66 -0.19
C HIS A 108 9.37 1.54 0.85
N GLU A 109 9.65 2.80 0.49
CA GLU A 109 10.46 3.73 1.31
C GLU A 109 9.81 4.10 2.64
N ASP A 110 8.48 3.98 2.73
CA ASP A 110 7.67 4.24 3.95
C ASP A 110 7.70 3.09 4.96
N GLY A 111 8.45 2.01 4.69
CA GLY A 111 8.54 0.86 5.56
C GLY A 111 7.47 -0.21 5.31
N PHE A 112 6.61 -0.02 4.29
CA PHE A 112 5.71 -1.08 3.85
C PHE A 112 6.51 -2.19 3.14
N VAL A 113 6.30 -3.43 3.58
CA VAL A 113 6.93 -4.62 3.00
C VAL A 113 5.89 -5.71 2.87
N TYR A 114 5.91 -6.42 1.76
CA TYR A 114 5.06 -7.58 1.55
C TYR A 114 5.75 -8.66 0.71
N GLY A 115 5.22 -9.87 0.78
CA GLY A 115 5.66 -10.98 -0.06
C GLY A 115 4.61 -12.09 -0.13
N LEU A 116 4.79 -12.98 -1.11
CA LEU A 116 3.93 -14.14 -1.31
C LEU A 116 4.55 -15.37 -0.67
N PHE A 117 3.71 -16.22 -0.09
CA PHE A 117 4.15 -17.50 0.48
C PHE A 117 3.01 -18.53 0.49
N GLU A 118 3.36 -19.76 0.84
CA GLU A 118 2.39 -20.83 1.04
C GLU A 118 2.10 -21.04 2.54
N PRO A 119 0.88 -20.73 3.03
CA PRO A 119 0.51 -20.83 4.44
C PRO A 119 0.12 -22.25 4.89
N THR A 120 0.53 -23.29 4.13
CA THR A 120 0.19 -24.69 4.41
C THR A 120 0.68 -25.10 5.80
N ASP A 121 -0.07 -25.96 6.49
CA ASP A 121 0.29 -26.48 7.82
C ASP A 121 0.55 -25.40 8.90
N GLY A 122 -0.16 -24.27 8.85
CA GLY A 122 -0.09 -23.23 9.89
C GLY A 122 1.19 -22.40 9.87
N ARG A 123 1.89 -22.40 8.73
CA ARG A 123 3.07 -21.56 8.53
C ARG A 123 2.74 -20.09 8.62
N HIS A 124 3.70 -19.32 9.11
CA HIS A 124 3.57 -17.89 9.27
C HIS A 124 4.91 -17.20 9.08
N VAL A 125 4.84 -15.91 8.76
CA VAL A 125 6.00 -15.07 8.52
C VAL A 125 6.23 -14.15 9.71
N GLN A 126 7.50 -13.97 10.06
CA GLN A 126 7.95 -13.09 11.13
C GLN A 126 9.10 -12.21 10.64
N ILE A 127 9.14 -10.96 11.07
CA ILE A 127 10.20 -9.99 10.77
C ILE A 127 10.81 -9.54 12.10
N GLY A 128 12.05 -9.94 12.36
CA GLY A 128 12.67 -9.75 13.67
C GLY A 128 11.89 -10.52 14.74
N GLU A 129 11.36 -9.80 15.72
CA GLU A 129 10.50 -10.36 16.79
C GLU A 129 8.99 -10.12 16.52
N MET A 130 8.64 -9.56 15.36
CA MET A 130 7.27 -9.14 15.07
C MET A 130 6.59 -10.07 14.06
N PRO A 131 5.43 -10.67 14.39
CA PRO A 131 4.67 -11.43 13.42
C PRO A 131 4.18 -10.51 12.29
N ALA A 132 4.23 -11.00 11.05
CA ALA A 132 3.66 -10.31 9.92
C ALA A 132 2.15 -10.58 9.80
N ASP A 133 1.40 -9.59 9.34
CA ASP A 133 0.01 -9.77 8.97
C ASP A 133 -0.09 -10.67 7.73
N GLN A 134 -1.17 -11.44 7.64
CA GLN A 134 -1.36 -12.43 6.59
C GLN A 134 -2.77 -12.39 6.02
N LEU A 135 -2.87 -12.51 4.71
CA LEU A 135 -4.12 -12.52 3.98
C LEU A 135 -4.15 -13.69 2.97
N LEU A 136 -5.08 -14.62 3.18
CA LEU A 136 -5.36 -15.70 2.23
C LEU A 136 -5.94 -15.12 0.94
N LEU A 137 -5.36 -15.48 -0.21
CA LEU A 137 -5.78 -14.92 -1.49
C LEU A 137 -7.04 -15.59 -2.05
N GLY A 138 -7.32 -16.84 -1.65
CA GLY A 138 -8.39 -17.69 -2.21
C GLY A 138 -9.80 -17.12 -2.15
N GLU A 139 -10.10 -16.27 -1.17
CA GLU A 139 -11.42 -15.64 -0.99
C GLU A 139 -11.45 -14.19 -1.47
N ARG A 140 -10.31 -13.68 -1.92
CA ARG A 140 -10.09 -12.25 -2.22
C ARG A 140 -10.02 -11.97 -3.72
N PHE A 141 -9.64 -12.96 -4.51
CA PHE A 141 -9.51 -12.84 -5.96
C PHE A 141 -10.37 -13.89 -6.68
N PRO A 142 -10.74 -13.65 -7.95
CA PRO A 142 -11.39 -14.64 -8.79
C PRO A 142 -10.56 -15.93 -8.88
N VAL A 143 -11.22 -17.09 -8.81
CA VAL A 143 -10.54 -18.40 -8.78
C VAL A 143 -9.74 -18.62 -10.06
N GLU A 144 -10.30 -18.27 -11.21
CA GLU A 144 -9.66 -18.44 -12.52
C GLU A 144 -8.35 -17.64 -12.61
N LEU A 145 -8.33 -16.45 -12.00
CA LEU A 145 -7.13 -15.60 -11.94
C LEU A 145 -6.06 -16.21 -11.04
N LEU A 146 -6.46 -16.74 -9.87
CA LEU A 146 -5.55 -17.41 -8.94
C LEU A 146 -4.98 -18.71 -9.52
N GLU A 147 -5.73 -19.41 -10.36
CA GLU A 147 -5.24 -20.60 -11.07
C GLU A 147 -4.24 -20.21 -12.16
N ALA A 148 -4.55 -19.19 -12.96
CA ALA A 148 -3.67 -18.71 -14.04
C ALA A 148 -2.32 -18.17 -13.52
N THR A 149 -2.34 -17.51 -12.36
CA THR A 149 -1.16 -16.88 -11.74
C THR A 149 -0.39 -17.82 -10.80
N GLY A 150 -0.87 -19.04 -10.55
CA GLY A 150 -0.28 -19.95 -9.57
C GLY A 150 -0.44 -19.50 -8.11
N LEU A 151 -1.29 -18.51 -7.84
CA LEU A 151 -1.57 -17.97 -6.50
C LEU A 151 -2.67 -18.74 -5.74
N SER A 152 -3.18 -19.80 -6.35
CA SER A 152 -4.09 -20.74 -5.70
C SER A 152 -3.49 -21.27 -4.40
N LYS A 153 -4.24 -21.14 -3.30
CA LYS A 153 -3.82 -21.51 -1.93
C LYS A 153 -2.64 -20.72 -1.37
N LYS A 154 -2.21 -19.64 -2.01
CA LYS A 154 -1.17 -18.77 -1.50
C LYS A 154 -1.76 -17.69 -0.58
N ALA A 155 -0.88 -17.09 0.19
CA ALA A 155 -1.17 -15.91 1.00
C ALA A 155 -0.15 -14.82 0.70
N VAL A 156 -0.56 -13.58 0.96
CA VAL A 156 0.37 -12.46 1.11
C VAL A 156 0.64 -12.25 2.59
N TRP A 157 1.91 -12.10 2.95
CA TRP A 157 2.34 -11.56 4.24
C TRP A 157 2.74 -10.10 4.06
N PHE A 158 2.53 -9.26 5.06
CA PHE A 158 2.91 -7.85 4.99
C PHE A 158 3.14 -7.20 6.36
N THR A 159 3.82 -6.06 6.34
CA THR A 159 3.95 -5.12 7.46
C THR A 159 3.99 -3.70 6.91
N GLU A 160 3.35 -2.75 7.59
CA GLU A 160 3.38 -1.32 7.23
C GLU A 160 4.49 -0.54 7.92
N ASN A 161 5.08 -1.11 8.97
CA ASN A 161 6.06 -0.43 9.81
C ASN A 161 7.28 -1.34 10.02
N ALA A 162 7.88 -1.82 8.93
CA ALA A 162 9.13 -2.54 9.03
C ALA A 162 10.18 -1.64 9.73
N PRO A 163 10.90 -2.13 10.75
CA PRO A 163 11.87 -1.32 11.47
C PRO A 163 12.94 -0.74 10.52
N GLU A 164 13.36 0.49 10.81
CA GLU A 164 14.36 1.21 10.02
C GLU A 164 15.78 0.63 10.19
N ASP A 165 16.04 -0.03 11.33
CA ASP A 165 17.31 -0.67 11.65
C ASP A 165 17.46 -1.98 10.87
N ARG A 166 17.85 -1.85 9.60
CA ARG A 166 18.16 -2.97 8.69
C ARG A 166 19.65 -3.34 8.76
N PRO A 167 20.03 -4.62 8.57
CA PRO A 167 19.16 -5.71 8.16
C PRO A 167 18.32 -6.33 9.27
N LEU A 168 17.10 -6.74 8.92
CA LEU A 168 16.19 -7.48 9.81
C LEU A 168 16.01 -8.91 9.30
N PRO A 169 15.96 -9.91 10.19
CA PRO A 169 15.71 -11.28 9.77
C PRO A 169 14.23 -11.44 9.39
N LEU A 170 13.99 -11.84 8.15
CA LEU A 170 12.70 -12.35 7.67
C LEU A 170 12.72 -13.87 7.84
N GLN A 171 11.79 -14.39 8.61
CA GLN A 171 11.70 -15.80 8.95
C GLN A 171 10.38 -16.38 8.47
N LEU A 172 10.46 -17.56 7.84
CA LEU A 172 9.33 -18.43 7.62
C LEU A 172 9.35 -19.50 8.71
N LEU A 173 8.26 -19.59 9.48
CA LEU A 173 8.12 -20.52 10.59
C LEU A 173 7.00 -21.53 10.30
N ASP A 174 7.14 -22.76 10.79
CA ASP A 174 6.04 -23.73 10.82
C ASP A 174 5.04 -23.45 11.96
N ALA A 175 3.99 -24.27 12.09
CA ALA A 175 3.00 -24.12 13.16
C ALA A 175 3.57 -24.25 14.59
N ASP A 176 4.69 -24.95 14.76
CA ASP A 176 5.36 -25.14 16.05
C ASP A 176 6.39 -24.02 16.33
N GLY A 177 6.58 -23.09 15.38
CA GLY A 177 7.54 -21.99 15.46
C GLY A 177 8.97 -22.38 15.07
N GLN A 178 9.18 -23.54 14.43
CA GLN A 178 10.48 -23.91 13.89
C GLN A 178 10.78 -23.13 12.62
N GLU A 179 12.01 -22.64 12.51
CA GLU A 179 12.47 -21.92 11.34
C GLU A 179 12.65 -22.85 10.14
N LEU A 180 11.86 -22.60 9.09
CA LEU A 180 12.00 -23.26 7.79
C LEU A 180 12.98 -22.50 6.89
N GLN A 181 12.98 -21.17 6.97
CA GLN A 181 13.87 -20.30 6.22
C GLN A 181 14.15 -19.00 6.98
N ARG A 182 15.35 -18.45 6.78
CA ARG A 182 15.72 -17.09 7.17
C ARG A 182 16.36 -16.35 6.01
N LEU A 183 15.94 -15.10 5.81
CA LEU A 183 16.49 -14.14 4.85
C LEU A 183 16.83 -12.83 5.57
N ASP A 184 17.82 -12.10 5.09
CA ASP A 184 18.11 -10.75 5.59
C ASP A 184 17.40 -9.71 4.71
N MET A 185 16.58 -8.87 5.32
CA MET A 185 15.90 -7.76 4.65
C MET A 185 16.75 -6.50 4.69
N TYR A 186 17.04 -5.93 3.52
CA TYR A 186 17.76 -4.66 3.34
C TYR A 186 16.84 -3.55 2.84
#